data_AF-A0A8S9DRQ4-F1
#
_entry.id   AF-A0A8S9DRQ4-F1
#
_cell.length_a   1.000
_cell.length_b   1.000
_cell.length_c   1.000
_cell.angle_alpha   90.00
_cell.angle_beta   90.00
_cell.angle_gamma   90.00
#
_symmetry.space_group_name_H-M   'P 1'
#
loop_
_entity.id
_entity.type
_entity.pdbx_description
1 polymer ?
#
loop_
_entity_poly.entity_id
_entity_poly.type
_entity_poly.pdbx_seq_one_letter_code
_entity_poly.pdbx_strand_id
1 'polypeptide(L)'
;MSEFVLLRHREIPGLNQLKTYVANGGFSMWKKVVTSNKPEDLVREVKASGLRGRGGAGFPTGVKWSFLPNDIWPHYVVANADESEPGTFKDRELLEFNPYQFLEGLMLASFAVQANDAYIYFRGEFSQIAKKIDERIAELTTKGYLGDGLYATSYSLRVHTHVGAGAYICGEETALLESIEGKLGQPRLRPPFPALSGLFNKPTVINNVETLANLPYIIEKGSDAFRRHGTDKSPGTKIFSLSGRVNKPGNYELPLGTTFRELIYKHGEGIINGATIKAIMPAGASSTLIPATETALDTPMDYEATSALGSPLGSASVIILDETVNISRLVNSTVHFFKHESCGKCTPCREGTYWMSHITSRIESGKAKKEDIDLLKVVASQMQNKCLCALGEFSIMAVMSGLQHFRADFDARLES
;
A
#
# COMPACT_ATOMS: atom_id res chain seq x y z
N MET A 1 -12.93 1.22 19.46
CA MET A 1 -13.82 0.74 18.39
C MET A 1 -14.35 -0.61 18.82
N SER A 2 -15.64 -0.87 18.70
CA SER A 2 -16.26 -2.10 19.21
C SER A 2 -16.35 -3.23 18.18
N GLU A 3 -15.83 -3.08 16.96
CA GLU A 3 -15.81 -4.15 15.96
C GLU A 3 -14.75 -3.86 14.90
N PHE A 4 -13.98 -4.88 14.49
CA PHE A 4 -13.04 -4.78 13.36
C PHE A 4 -13.80 -4.83 12.02
N VAL A 5 -13.40 -4.00 11.05
CA VAL A 5 -13.92 -4.09 9.67
C VAL A 5 -13.07 -5.04 8.84
N LEU A 6 -11.75 -4.98 8.99
CA LEU A 6 -10.78 -5.70 8.15
C LEU A 6 -10.12 -6.85 8.92
N LEU A 7 -9.72 -6.63 10.16
CA LEU A 7 -9.04 -7.61 11.02
C LEU A 7 -10.01 -8.48 11.82
N ARG A 8 -11.17 -8.79 11.23
CA ARG A 8 -12.27 -9.57 11.83
C ARG A 8 -11.85 -10.96 12.31
N HIS A 9 -10.79 -11.54 11.73
CA HIS A 9 -10.24 -12.84 12.16
C HIS A 9 -9.71 -12.82 13.60
N ARG A 10 -9.48 -11.64 14.19
CA ARG A 10 -9.11 -11.49 15.60
C ARG A 10 -10.28 -11.73 16.55
N GLU A 11 -11.50 -11.52 16.08
CA GLU A 11 -12.75 -11.74 16.85
C GLU A 11 -13.46 -13.03 16.41
N ILE A 12 -13.24 -13.47 15.17
CA ILE A 12 -13.89 -14.64 14.56
C ILE A 12 -12.84 -15.70 14.21
N PRO A 13 -12.62 -16.70 15.08
CA PRO A 13 -11.66 -17.78 14.83
C PRO A 13 -12.00 -18.56 13.55
N GLY A 14 -10.98 -18.83 12.73
CA GLY A 14 -11.14 -19.62 11.50
C GLY A 14 -11.81 -18.87 10.35
N LEU A 15 -11.84 -17.53 10.37
CA LEU A 15 -12.40 -16.71 9.28
C LEU A 15 -11.70 -16.92 7.92
N ASN A 16 -10.52 -17.54 7.93
CA ASN A 16 -9.80 -18.00 6.75
C ASN A 16 -10.33 -19.31 6.13
N GLN A 17 -11.46 -19.82 6.60
CA GLN A 17 -12.18 -20.97 6.05
C GLN A 17 -13.53 -20.52 5.47
N LEU A 18 -13.88 -21.02 4.27
CA LEU A 18 -15.10 -20.59 3.56
C LEU A 18 -16.36 -20.74 4.41
N LYS A 19 -16.50 -21.90 5.09
CA LYS A 19 -17.65 -22.19 5.95
C LYS A 19 -17.84 -21.11 7.03
N THR A 20 -16.77 -20.74 7.71
CA THR A 20 -16.80 -19.71 8.76
C THR A 20 -17.12 -18.35 8.18
N TYR A 21 -16.51 -17.99 7.04
CA TYR A 21 -16.76 -16.72 6.38
C TYR A 21 -18.24 -16.56 5.99
N VAL A 22 -18.82 -17.58 5.35
CA VAL A 22 -20.25 -17.60 4.95
C VAL A 22 -21.17 -17.56 6.17
N ALA A 23 -20.86 -18.32 7.23
CA ALA A 23 -21.65 -18.31 8.47
C ALA A 23 -21.69 -16.93 9.15
N ASN A 24 -20.70 -16.07 8.88
CA ASN A 24 -20.58 -14.71 9.38
C ASN A 24 -20.91 -13.66 8.30
N GLY A 25 -21.84 -14.00 7.40
CA GLY A 25 -22.41 -13.07 6.41
C GLY A 25 -21.63 -12.91 5.11
N GLY A 26 -20.48 -13.59 4.95
CA GLY A 26 -19.67 -13.54 3.74
C GLY A 26 -20.43 -14.02 2.49
N PHE A 27 -20.19 -13.36 1.37
CA PHE A 27 -20.84 -13.56 0.06
C PHE A 27 -22.36 -13.32 0.03
N SER A 28 -22.97 -12.84 1.13
CA SER A 28 -24.40 -12.51 1.15
C SER A 28 -24.74 -11.38 0.18
N MET A 29 -23.89 -10.35 0.16
CA MET A 29 -24.03 -9.23 -0.77
C MET A 29 -23.64 -9.60 -2.19
N TRP A 30 -22.66 -10.49 -2.38
CA TRP A 30 -22.25 -10.93 -3.70
C TRP A 30 -23.43 -11.46 -4.54
N LYS A 31 -24.22 -12.39 -4.00
CA LYS A 31 -25.39 -12.93 -4.70
C LYS A 31 -26.38 -11.82 -5.07
N LYS A 32 -26.72 -10.97 -4.10
CA LYS A 32 -27.69 -9.87 -4.29
C LYS A 32 -27.21 -8.89 -5.38
N VAL A 33 -25.93 -8.54 -5.36
CA VAL A 33 -25.32 -7.63 -6.32
C VAL A 33 -25.45 -8.18 -7.73
N VAL A 34 -25.04 -9.43 -7.94
CA VAL A 34 -25.05 -10.04 -9.28
C VAL A 34 -26.48 -10.19 -9.82
N THR A 35 -27.45 -10.52 -8.97
CA THR A 35 -28.83 -10.80 -9.43
C THR A 35 -29.72 -9.58 -9.54
N SER A 36 -29.40 -8.47 -8.86
CA SER A 36 -30.38 -7.41 -8.61
C SER A 36 -29.83 -5.99 -8.63
N ASN A 37 -28.52 -5.79 -8.64
CA ASN A 37 -27.93 -4.45 -8.69
C ASN A 37 -27.36 -4.15 -10.06
N LYS A 38 -27.25 -2.85 -10.37
CA LYS A 38 -26.52 -2.38 -11.54
C LYS A 38 -25.06 -2.08 -11.18
N PRO A 39 -24.08 -2.33 -12.07
CA PRO A 39 -22.68 -1.99 -11.84
C PRO A 39 -22.47 -0.53 -11.38
N GLU A 40 -23.21 0.41 -11.97
CA GLU A 40 -23.10 1.84 -11.67
C GLU A 40 -23.53 2.20 -10.24
N ASP A 41 -24.42 1.41 -9.65
CA ASP A 41 -24.85 1.64 -8.26
C ASP A 41 -23.71 1.31 -7.29
N LEU A 42 -22.90 0.29 -7.57
CA LEU A 42 -21.71 -0.02 -6.78
C LEU A 42 -20.64 1.06 -6.92
N VAL A 43 -20.41 1.56 -8.15
CA VAL A 43 -19.48 2.67 -8.39
C VAL A 43 -19.92 3.91 -7.60
N ARG A 44 -21.23 4.21 -7.60
CA ARG A 44 -21.81 5.34 -6.87
C ARG A 44 -21.64 5.18 -5.37
N GLU A 45 -21.92 3.99 -4.84
CA GLU A 45 -21.80 3.68 -3.41
C GLU A 45 -20.35 3.81 -2.93
N VAL A 46 -19.39 3.23 -3.67
CA VAL A 46 -17.96 3.34 -3.35
C VAL A 46 -17.47 4.77 -3.48
N LYS A 47 -17.96 5.53 -4.46
CA LYS A 47 -17.65 6.97 -4.58
C LYS A 47 -18.22 7.76 -3.40
N ALA A 48 -19.45 7.49 -2.98
CA ALA A 48 -20.09 8.14 -1.84
C ALA A 48 -19.38 7.83 -0.51
N SER A 49 -18.87 6.61 -0.35
CA SER A 49 -18.10 6.21 0.84
C SER A 49 -16.85 7.08 1.06
N GLY A 50 -16.31 7.67 -0.01
CA GLY A 50 -15.04 8.41 0.04
C GLY A 50 -13.83 7.51 0.25
N LEU A 51 -13.95 6.19 0.02
CA LEU A 51 -12.83 5.25 0.08
C LEU A 51 -11.68 5.72 -0.83
N ARG A 52 -10.51 5.92 -0.24
CA ARG A 52 -9.26 6.23 -0.93
C ARG A 52 -8.37 5.00 -1.00
N GLY A 53 -7.57 4.91 -2.06
CA GLY A 53 -6.66 3.78 -2.28
C GLY A 53 -5.67 3.59 -1.12
N ARG A 54 -5.65 2.39 -0.55
CA ARG A 54 -4.85 2.02 0.62
C ARG A 54 -3.42 1.54 0.30
N GLY A 55 -3.05 1.55 -0.98
CA GLY A 55 -1.70 1.20 -1.44
C GLY A 55 -0.66 2.32 -1.35
N GLY A 56 -1.08 3.56 -1.02
CA GLY A 56 -0.16 4.66 -0.75
C GLY A 56 -0.55 6.00 -1.36
N ALA A 57 -0.98 5.99 -2.62
CA ALA A 57 -1.31 7.23 -3.35
C ALA A 57 -2.58 7.94 -2.84
N GLY A 58 -3.47 7.24 -2.13
CA GLY A 58 -4.69 7.83 -1.59
C GLY A 58 -5.66 8.35 -2.66
N PHE A 59 -5.62 7.85 -3.89
CA PHE A 59 -6.55 8.29 -4.94
C PHE A 59 -7.99 7.80 -4.64
N PRO A 60 -9.05 8.60 -4.85
CA PRO A 60 -10.43 8.18 -4.59
C PRO A 60 -10.85 6.99 -5.47
N THR A 61 -11.21 5.87 -4.84
CA THR A 61 -11.42 4.57 -5.52
C THR A 61 -12.61 4.61 -6.47
N GLY A 62 -13.76 5.12 -6.02
CA GLY A 62 -14.95 5.21 -6.88
C GLY A 62 -14.76 6.18 -8.07
N VAL A 63 -13.92 7.20 -7.92
CA VAL A 63 -13.55 8.09 -9.03
C VAL A 63 -12.66 7.34 -10.03
N LYS A 64 -11.68 6.55 -9.55
CA LYS A 64 -10.81 5.73 -10.42
C LYS A 64 -11.64 4.81 -11.33
N TRP A 65 -12.69 4.20 -10.78
CA TRP A 65 -13.58 3.31 -11.53
C TRP A 65 -14.43 4.05 -12.58
N SER A 66 -14.80 5.31 -12.32
CA SER A 66 -15.58 6.12 -13.26
C SER A 66 -14.82 6.56 -14.52
N PHE A 67 -13.51 6.30 -14.59
CA PHE A 67 -12.70 6.61 -15.77
C PHE A 67 -12.68 5.51 -16.82
N LEU A 68 -13.29 4.35 -16.54
CA LEU A 68 -13.32 3.26 -17.50
C LEU A 68 -14.30 3.58 -18.64
N PRO A 69 -13.84 3.52 -19.90
CA PRO A 69 -14.72 3.68 -21.06
C PRO A 69 -15.68 2.49 -21.15
N ASN A 70 -16.93 2.73 -21.56
CA ASN A 70 -17.92 1.65 -21.76
C ASN A 70 -17.99 1.17 -23.23
N ASP A 71 -17.09 1.66 -24.09
CA ASP A 71 -17.00 1.35 -25.52
C ASP A 71 -15.74 0.55 -25.88
N ILE A 72 -14.85 0.25 -24.92
CA ILE A 72 -13.62 -0.52 -25.14
C ILE A 72 -13.62 -1.76 -24.25
N TRP A 73 -13.64 -2.94 -24.86
CA TRP A 73 -13.72 -4.22 -24.15
C TRP A 73 -12.54 -5.15 -24.49
N PRO A 74 -12.22 -6.14 -23.63
CA PRO A 74 -12.77 -6.39 -22.29
C PRO A 74 -12.26 -5.39 -21.23
N HIS A 75 -12.89 -5.37 -20.05
CA HIS A 75 -12.35 -4.69 -18.86
C HIS A 75 -11.62 -5.69 -17.95
N TYR A 76 -10.61 -5.21 -17.24
CA TYR A 76 -9.86 -6.00 -16.25
C TYR A 76 -9.84 -5.33 -14.88
N VAL A 77 -9.77 -6.15 -13.83
CA VAL A 77 -9.40 -5.73 -12.47
C VAL A 77 -8.10 -6.39 -12.08
N VAL A 78 -7.17 -5.63 -11.52
CA VAL A 78 -5.93 -6.16 -10.96
C VAL A 78 -5.84 -5.81 -9.47
N ALA A 79 -5.81 -6.84 -8.62
CA ALA A 79 -5.43 -6.70 -7.23
C ALA A 79 -3.90 -6.66 -7.11
N ASN A 80 -3.38 -5.54 -6.64
CA ASN A 80 -1.96 -5.39 -6.32
C ASN A 80 -1.69 -5.92 -4.91
N ALA A 81 -1.10 -7.12 -4.85
CA ALA A 81 -0.60 -7.79 -3.65
C ALA A 81 0.95 -7.84 -3.63
N ASP A 82 1.63 -6.92 -4.33
CA ASP A 82 3.07 -6.71 -4.22
C ASP A 82 3.38 -5.83 -3.00
N GLU A 83 3.23 -6.41 -1.81
CA GLU A 83 3.52 -5.73 -0.54
C GLU A 83 5.04 -5.71 -0.28
N SER A 84 5.76 -4.87 -1.02
CA SER A 84 7.23 -4.86 -1.04
C SER A 84 7.86 -3.67 -0.28
N GLU A 85 7.07 -2.66 0.08
CA GLU A 85 7.52 -1.48 0.83
C GLU A 85 7.96 -1.87 2.26
N PRO A 86 9.23 -1.61 2.67
CA PRO A 86 9.72 -1.92 4.00
C PRO A 86 8.84 -1.34 5.11
N GLY A 87 8.54 -2.16 6.12
CA GLY A 87 7.65 -1.79 7.22
C GLY A 87 6.16 -1.97 6.92
N THR A 88 5.77 -2.37 5.70
CA THR A 88 4.38 -2.71 5.35
C THR A 88 4.17 -4.22 5.43
N PHE A 89 3.16 -4.67 6.19
CA PHE A 89 2.85 -6.10 6.37
C PHE A 89 1.37 -6.33 6.71
N LYS A 90 0.50 -5.43 6.24
CA LYS A 90 -0.95 -5.40 6.47
C LYS A 90 -1.72 -6.30 5.51
N ASP A 91 -1.32 -6.31 4.24
CA ASP A 91 -1.98 -7.05 3.17
C ASP A 91 -1.70 -8.53 3.33
N ARG A 92 -0.48 -8.89 3.76
CA ARG A 92 -0.15 -10.25 4.18
C ARG A 92 -1.14 -10.82 5.20
N GLU A 93 -1.44 -10.06 6.27
CA GLU A 93 -2.34 -10.53 7.32
C GLU A 93 -3.75 -10.77 6.75
N LEU A 94 -4.24 -9.90 5.88
CA LEU A 94 -5.53 -10.09 5.21
C LEU A 94 -5.54 -11.34 4.33
N LEU A 95 -4.49 -11.54 3.52
CA LEU A 95 -4.40 -12.70 2.61
C LEU A 95 -4.25 -14.04 3.34
N GLU A 96 -3.59 -14.05 4.50
CA GLU A 96 -3.41 -15.25 5.33
C GLU A 96 -4.67 -15.57 6.15
N PHE A 97 -5.26 -14.56 6.81
CA PHE A 97 -6.26 -14.76 7.87
C PHE A 97 -7.69 -14.28 7.54
N ASN A 98 -7.87 -13.38 6.58
CA ASN A 98 -9.19 -12.96 6.08
C ASN A 98 -9.29 -12.92 4.53
N PRO A 99 -8.89 -14.02 3.85
CA PRO A 99 -8.75 -14.07 2.40
C PRO A 99 -10.07 -13.93 1.63
N TYR A 100 -11.16 -14.48 2.17
CA TYR A 100 -12.46 -14.47 1.47
C TYR A 100 -13.08 -13.08 1.46
N GLN A 101 -12.81 -12.22 2.45
CA GLN A 101 -13.22 -10.82 2.40
C GLN A 101 -12.47 -10.04 1.34
N PHE A 102 -11.18 -10.30 1.18
CA PHE A 102 -10.41 -9.75 0.07
C PHE A 102 -10.97 -10.24 -1.28
N LEU A 103 -11.22 -11.55 -1.44
CA LEU A 103 -11.75 -12.13 -2.68
C LEU A 103 -13.16 -11.60 -2.99
N GLU A 104 -14.06 -11.52 -2.01
CA GLU A 104 -15.39 -10.91 -2.19
C GLU A 104 -15.26 -9.44 -2.61
N GLY A 105 -14.32 -8.69 -2.03
CA GLY A 105 -14.01 -7.34 -2.46
C GLY A 105 -13.54 -7.25 -3.92
N LEU A 106 -12.64 -8.14 -4.34
CA LEU A 106 -12.20 -8.24 -5.73
C LEU A 106 -13.37 -8.56 -6.68
N MET A 107 -14.27 -9.44 -6.26
CA MET A 107 -15.46 -9.82 -7.03
C MET A 107 -16.44 -8.64 -7.18
N LEU A 108 -16.70 -7.92 -6.09
CA LEU A 108 -17.53 -6.71 -6.10
C LEU A 108 -16.95 -5.61 -6.99
N ALA A 109 -15.63 -5.38 -6.91
CA ALA A 109 -14.94 -4.44 -7.79
C ALA A 109 -15.06 -4.85 -9.27
N SER A 110 -14.89 -6.14 -9.56
CA SER A 110 -15.00 -6.68 -10.92
C SER A 110 -16.39 -6.52 -11.51
N PHE A 111 -17.43 -6.76 -10.71
CA PHE A 111 -18.81 -6.51 -11.14
C PHE A 111 -19.06 -5.02 -11.37
N ALA A 112 -18.61 -4.15 -10.46
CA ALA A 112 -18.81 -2.70 -10.56
C ALA A 112 -18.21 -2.10 -11.84
N VAL A 113 -17.10 -2.65 -12.32
CA VAL A 113 -16.47 -2.23 -13.57
C VAL A 113 -16.75 -3.17 -14.74
N GLN A 114 -17.67 -4.13 -14.59
CA GLN A 114 -18.06 -5.06 -15.66
C GLN A 114 -16.88 -5.88 -16.22
N ALA A 115 -15.87 -6.19 -15.40
CA ALA A 115 -14.78 -7.09 -15.78
C ALA A 115 -15.23 -8.55 -15.63
N ASN A 116 -14.84 -9.40 -16.59
CA ASN A 116 -15.05 -10.85 -16.54
C ASN A 116 -13.80 -11.62 -16.11
N ASP A 117 -12.64 -10.98 -16.14
CA ASP A 117 -11.37 -11.53 -15.70
C ASP A 117 -10.71 -10.56 -14.71
N ALA A 118 -10.31 -11.11 -13.57
CA ALA A 118 -9.56 -10.41 -12.54
C ALA A 118 -8.23 -11.11 -12.29
N TYR A 119 -7.19 -10.33 -12.02
CA TYR A 119 -5.85 -10.82 -11.73
C TYR A 119 -5.42 -10.41 -10.33
N ILE A 120 -4.69 -11.28 -9.64
CA ILE A 120 -4.04 -10.98 -8.37
C ILE A 120 -2.54 -11.14 -8.57
N TYR A 121 -1.81 -10.03 -8.51
CA TYR A 121 -0.35 -10.04 -8.62
C TYR A 121 0.27 -10.09 -7.23
N PHE A 122 0.94 -11.20 -6.92
CA PHE A 122 1.67 -11.40 -5.68
C PHE A 122 3.15 -11.10 -5.87
N ARG A 123 3.80 -10.54 -4.84
CA ARG A 123 5.26 -10.61 -4.74
C ARG A 123 5.75 -12.06 -4.70
N GLY A 124 6.96 -12.32 -5.19
CA GLY A 124 7.53 -13.68 -5.26
C GLY A 124 7.64 -14.37 -3.89
N GLU A 125 7.91 -13.59 -2.84
CA GLU A 125 7.99 -14.08 -1.46
C GLU A 125 6.65 -14.58 -0.90
N PHE A 126 5.54 -14.26 -1.57
CA PHE A 126 4.19 -14.70 -1.19
C PHE A 126 3.72 -15.94 -1.98
N SER A 127 4.62 -16.68 -2.63
CA SER A 127 4.28 -17.90 -3.39
C SER A 127 3.42 -18.91 -2.62
N GLN A 128 3.66 -19.11 -1.31
CA GLN A 128 2.83 -19.99 -0.48
C GLN A 128 1.43 -19.42 -0.22
N ILE A 129 1.30 -18.10 -0.12
CA ILE A 129 0.02 -17.40 0.05
C ILE A 129 -0.77 -17.48 -1.27
N ALA A 130 -0.10 -17.25 -2.41
CA ALA A 130 -0.68 -17.38 -3.74
C ALA A 130 -1.28 -18.78 -3.95
N LYS A 131 -0.51 -19.84 -3.63
CA LYS A 131 -1.01 -21.22 -3.69
C LYS A 131 -2.28 -21.44 -2.85
N LYS A 132 -2.32 -20.93 -1.62
CA LYS A 132 -3.52 -21.01 -0.77
C LYS A 132 -4.69 -20.22 -1.36
N ILE A 133 -4.42 -19.11 -2.03
CA ILE A 133 -5.45 -18.33 -2.72
C ILE A 133 -5.96 -19.08 -3.95
N ASP A 134 -5.11 -19.78 -4.71
CA ASP A 134 -5.55 -20.66 -5.81
C ASP A 134 -6.50 -21.76 -5.31
N GLU A 135 -6.17 -22.40 -4.19
CA GLU A 135 -7.02 -23.41 -3.53
C GLU A 135 -8.40 -22.82 -3.17
N ARG A 136 -8.44 -21.59 -2.64
CA ARG A 136 -9.68 -20.87 -2.30
C ARG A 136 -10.48 -20.45 -3.53
N ILE A 137 -9.81 -20.00 -4.60
CA ILE A 137 -10.47 -19.67 -5.88
C ILE A 137 -11.11 -20.93 -6.47
N ALA A 138 -10.42 -22.07 -6.44
CA ALA A 138 -10.97 -23.35 -6.88
C ALA A 138 -12.19 -23.78 -6.03
N GLU A 139 -12.14 -23.59 -4.71
CA GLU A 139 -13.27 -23.82 -3.82
C GLU A 139 -14.48 -22.94 -4.16
N LEU A 140 -14.27 -21.63 -4.35
CA LEU A 140 -15.32 -20.69 -4.75
C LEU A 140 -15.92 -21.03 -6.11
N THR A 141 -15.12 -21.49 -7.06
CA THR A 141 -15.57 -21.95 -8.37
C THR A 141 -16.44 -23.21 -8.24
N THR A 142 -16.00 -24.19 -7.45
CA THR A 142 -16.75 -25.44 -7.19
C THR A 142 -18.10 -25.18 -6.51
N LYS A 143 -18.16 -24.16 -5.65
CA LYS A 143 -19.39 -23.72 -4.96
C LYS A 143 -20.27 -22.78 -5.77
N GLY A 144 -19.85 -22.39 -6.98
CA GLY A 144 -20.62 -21.52 -7.87
C GLY A 144 -20.63 -20.04 -7.47
N TYR A 145 -19.64 -19.58 -6.68
CA TYR A 145 -19.42 -18.15 -6.41
C TYR A 145 -18.63 -17.45 -7.52
N LEU A 146 -17.82 -18.22 -8.27
CA LEU A 146 -17.04 -17.82 -9.44
C LEU A 146 -17.35 -18.77 -10.61
N GLY A 147 -17.03 -18.36 -11.83
CA GLY A 147 -17.26 -19.13 -13.05
C GLY A 147 -18.25 -18.46 -14.00
N ASP A 148 -18.89 -19.27 -14.84
CA ASP A 148 -19.75 -18.80 -15.93
C ASP A 148 -21.22 -18.72 -15.52
N GLY A 149 -21.93 -17.69 -15.99
CA GLY A 149 -23.38 -17.58 -15.82
C GLY A 149 -23.85 -17.52 -14.35
N LEU A 150 -23.18 -16.69 -13.55
CA LEU A 150 -23.36 -16.63 -12.11
C LEU A 150 -24.82 -16.36 -11.73
N TYR A 151 -25.36 -17.21 -10.85
CA TYR A 151 -26.74 -17.13 -10.36
C TYR A 151 -27.79 -17.06 -11.48
N ALA A 152 -27.57 -17.77 -12.59
CA ALA A 152 -28.42 -17.76 -13.79
C ALA A 152 -28.54 -16.38 -14.48
N THR A 153 -27.55 -15.51 -14.28
CA THR A 153 -27.39 -14.27 -15.03
C THR A 153 -26.44 -14.48 -16.22
N SER A 154 -26.26 -13.47 -17.07
CA SER A 154 -25.25 -13.48 -18.14
C SER A 154 -23.84 -13.11 -17.67
N TYR A 155 -23.68 -12.71 -16.40
CA TYR A 155 -22.39 -12.28 -15.87
C TYR A 155 -21.54 -13.48 -15.45
N SER A 156 -20.28 -13.46 -15.84
CA SER A 156 -19.27 -14.46 -15.52
C SER A 156 -18.04 -13.79 -14.91
N LEU A 157 -17.36 -14.45 -13.99
CA LEU A 157 -16.14 -13.93 -13.39
C LEU A 157 -15.12 -15.04 -13.16
N ARG A 158 -13.91 -14.82 -13.67
CA ARG A 158 -12.72 -15.65 -13.45
C ARG A 158 -11.66 -14.85 -12.71
N VAL A 159 -10.99 -15.50 -11.77
CA VAL A 159 -9.91 -14.89 -10.99
C VAL A 159 -8.64 -15.69 -11.21
N HIS A 160 -7.57 -15.00 -11.57
CA HIS A 160 -6.28 -15.58 -11.90
C HIS A 160 -5.22 -15.04 -10.94
N THR A 161 -4.31 -15.89 -10.46
CA THR A 161 -3.15 -15.44 -9.70
C THR A 161 -1.92 -15.36 -10.59
N HIS A 162 -1.02 -14.44 -10.26
CA HIS A 162 0.28 -14.31 -10.90
C HIS A 162 1.33 -14.05 -9.81
N VAL A 163 2.39 -14.84 -9.78
CA VAL A 163 3.47 -14.71 -8.82
C VAL A 163 4.63 -13.96 -9.48
N GLY A 164 4.98 -12.81 -8.94
CA GLY A 164 6.11 -11.99 -9.37
C GLY A 164 7.47 -12.59 -8.99
N ALA A 165 8.54 -11.86 -9.32
CA ALA A 165 9.91 -12.38 -9.24
C ALA A 165 10.82 -11.60 -8.27
N GLY A 166 10.24 -10.95 -7.24
CA GLY A 166 10.99 -10.26 -6.18
C GLY A 166 11.58 -8.92 -6.61
N ALA A 167 10.74 -8.00 -7.10
CA ALA A 167 11.14 -6.65 -7.48
C ALA A 167 10.13 -5.63 -6.91
N TYR A 168 10.57 -4.76 -6.00
CA TYR A 168 9.74 -3.73 -5.37
C TYR A 168 9.07 -2.81 -6.38
N ILE A 169 9.75 -2.51 -7.49
CA ILE A 169 9.19 -1.65 -8.53
C ILE A 169 7.92 -2.23 -9.16
N CYS A 170 7.71 -3.55 -9.10
CA CYS A 170 6.46 -4.18 -9.56
C CYS A 170 5.25 -3.86 -8.67
N GLY A 171 5.44 -3.20 -7.53
CA GLY A 171 4.35 -2.57 -6.78
C GLY A 171 3.82 -1.28 -7.43
N GLU A 172 4.59 -0.65 -8.33
CA GLU A 172 4.12 0.46 -9.15
C GLU A 172 3.08 -0.04 -10.17
N GLU A 173 1.94 0.66 -10.26
CA GLU A 173 0.76 0.11 -10.94
C GLU A 173 1.00 -0.27 -12.41
N THR A 174 1.84 0.46 -13.15
CA THR A 174 2.10 0.17 -14.56
C THR A 174 3.25 -0.80 -14.78
N ALA A 175 4.27 -0.79 -13.92
CA ALA A 175 5.31 -1.82 -13.89
C ALA A 175 4.73 -3.20 -13.55
N LEU A 176 3.75 -3.26 -12.66
CA LEU A 176 2.98 -4.44 -12.34
C LEU A 176 2.34 -5.05 -13.59
N LEU A 177 1.69 -4.22 -14.43
CA LEU A 177 1.08 -4.68 -15.68
C LEU A 177 2.11 -5.24 -16.66
N GLU A 178 3.26 -4.57 -16.81
CA GLU A 178 4.35 -5.08 -17.64
C GLU A 178 4.83 -6.45 -17.15
N SER A 179 4.95 -6.62 -15.83
CA SER A 179 5.33 -7.91 -15.25
C SER A 179 4.28 -9.00 -15.50
N ILE A 180 2.98 -8.71 -15.36
CA ILE A 180 1.91 -9.68 -15.71
C ILE A 180 2.00 -10.08 -17.17
N GLU A 181 2.31 -9.13 -18.05
CA GLU A 181 2.44 -9.33 -19.50
C GLU A 181 3.74 -10.06 -19.92
N GLY A 182 4.55 -10.51 -18.95
CA GLY A 182 5.80 -11.23 -19.22
C GLY A 182 6.95 -10.32 -19.69
N LYS A 183 6.86 -9.02 -19.45
CA LYS A 183 7.90 -8.03 -19.78
C LYS A 183 8.68 -7.64 -18.53
N LEU A 184 9.72 -6.83 -18.72
CA LEU A 184 10.44 -6.21 -17.60
C LEU A 184 9.50 -5.27 -16.83
N GLY A 185 9.53 -5.32 -15.50
CA GLY A 185 8.73 -4.46 -14.60
C GLY A 185 9.16 -2.99 -14.60
N GLN A 186 9.15 -2.35 -15.76
CA GLN A 186 9.47 -0.94 -15.95
C GLN A 186 8.18 -0.13 -16.10
N PRO A 187 7.97 0.95 -15.32
CA PRO A 187 6.76 1.76 -15.42
C PRO A 187 6.50 2.28 -16.84
N ARG A 188 5.24 2.32 -17.25
CA ARG A 188 4.78 2.87 -18.53
C ARG A 188 4.77 4.40 -18.48
N LEU A 189 4.90 5.02 -19.65
CA LEU A 189 4.68 6.46 -19.78
C LEU A 189 3.19 6.75 -19.59
N ARG A 190 2.87 7.79 -18.82
CA ARG A 190 1.50 8.32 -18.67
C ARG A 190 1.46 9.74 -19.25
N PRO A 191 0.45 10.10 -20.07
CA PRO A 191 -0.63 9.27 -20.63
C PRO A 191 -0.17 8.23 -21.69
N PRO A 192 -1.00 7.20 -22.01
CA PRO A 192 -2.33 6.91 -21.48
C PRO A 192 -2.32 6.30 -20.06
N PHE A 193 -3.38 6.54 -19.28
CA PHE A 193 -3.56 5.95 -17.95
C PHE A 193 -4.12 4.51 -18.05
N PRO A 194 -3.87 3.63 -17.05
CA PRO A 194 -4.37 2.26 -17.06
C PRO A 194 -5.88 2.11 -17.22
N ALA A 195 -6.65 3.08 -16.73
CA ALA A 195 -8.11 3.12 -16.89
C ALA A 195 -8.56 3.14 -18.37
N LEU A 196 -7.72 3.67 -19.28
CA LEU A 196 -7.96 3.69 -20.72
C LEU A 196 -7.20 2.58 -21.45
N SER A 197 -5.93 2.37 -21.08
CA SER A 197 -5.06 1.35 -21.67
C SER A 197 -4.13 0.77 -20.61
N GLY A 198 -4.58 -0.31 -19.98
CA GLY A 198 -3.89 -1.03 -18.93
C GLY A 198 -3.46 -2.42 -19.40
N LEU A 199 -3.89 -3.46 -18.69
CA LEU A 199 -3.50 -4.84 -18.95
C LEU A 199 -3.92 -5.24 -20.37
N PHE A 200 -2.98 -5.75 -21.15
CA PHE A 200 -3.16 -6.11 -22.56
C PHE A 200 -3.70 -4.96 -23.42
N ASN A 201 -3.35 -3.71 -23.06
CA ASN A 201 -3.84 -2.47 -23.67
C ASN A 201 -5.38 -2.32 -23.60
N LYS A 202 -5.99 -2.84 -22.53
CA LYS A 202 -7.44 -2.74 -22.27
C LYS A 202 -7.74 -1.96 -20.99
N PRO A 203 -8.95 -1.37 -20.86
CA PRO A 203 -9.35 -0.66 -19.66
C PRO A 203 -9.15 -1.51 -18.40
N THR A 204 -8.34 -1.00 -17.47
CA THR A 204 -7.97 -1.75 -16.28
C THR A 204 -7.99 -0.87 -15.04
N VAL A 205 -8.67 -1.35 -14.00
CA VAL A 205 -8.52 -0.79 -12.65
C VAL A 205 -7.56 -1.62 -11.84
N ILE A 206 -6.68 -0.94 -11.10
CA ILE A 206 -5.69 -1.57 -10.23
C ILE A 206 -5.95 -1.07 -8.82
N ASN A 207 -6.17 -1.98 -7.88
CA ASN A 207 -6.49 -1.67 -6.50
C ASN A 207 -5.63 -2.49 -5.54
N ASN A 208 -5.21 -1.89 -4.43
CA ASN A 208 -4.49 -2.58 -3.37
C ASN A 208 -5.41 -3.54 -2.59
N VAL A 209 -4.85 -4.62 -2.05
CA VAL A 209 -5.57 -5.65 -1.27
C VAL A 209 -6.47 -5.04 -0.18
N GLU A 210 -5.94 -4.19 0.70
CA GLU A 210 -6.75 -3.52 1.74
C GLU A 210 -7.86 -2.65 1.16
N THR A 211 -7.65 -2.04 -0.01
CA THR A 211 -8.71 -1.24 -0.67
C THR A 211 -9.88 -2.13 -1.05
N LEU A 212 -9.59 -3.31 -1.62
CA LEU A 212 -10.61 -4.28 -2.02
C LEU A 212 -11.29 -4.90 -0.78
N ALA A 213 -10.54 -5.22 0.27
CA ALA A 213 -11.08 -5.80 1.49
C ALA A 213 -12.07 -4.89 2.26
N ASN A 214 -12.08 -3.57 1.98
CA ASN A 214 -13.08 -2.64 2.52
C ASN A 214 -14.45 -2.73 1.82
N LEU A 215 -14.48 -3.24 0.58
CA LEU A 215 -15.69 -3.20 -0.26
C LEU A 215 -16.86 -4.01 0.31
N PRO A 216 -16.68 -5.23 0.86
CA PRO A 216 -17.81 -5.97 1.43
C PRO A 216 -18.55 -5.17 2.52
N TYR A 217 -17.81 -4.51 3.42
CA TYR A 217 -18.41 -3.68 4.46
C TYR A 217 -19.15 -2.47 3.89
N ILE A 218 -18.54 -1.76 2.94
CA ILE A 218 -19.17 -0.59 2.30
C ILE A 218 -20.47 -0.98 1.60
N ILE A 219 -20.47 -2.08 0.85
CA ILE A 219 -21.65 -2.53 0.09
C ILE A 219 -22.73 -3.09 1.01
N GLU A 220 -22.36 -3.74 2.12
CA GLU A 220 -23.33 -4.29 3.08
C GLU A 220 -23.94 -3.21 3.98
N LYS A 221 -23.12 -2.33 4.55
CA LYS A 221 -23.55 -1.34 5.57
C LYS A 221 -23.84 0.05 5.01
N GLY A 222 -23.41 0.33 3.79
CA GLY A 222 -23.55 1.61 3.11
C GLY A 222 -22.43 2.61 3.41
N SER A 223 -22.33 3.62 2.55
CA SER A 223 -21.31 4.68 2.59
C SER A 223 -21.31 5.45 3.91
N ASP A 224 -22.49 5.71 4.46
CA ASP A 224 -22.63 6.49 5.69
C ASP A 224 -22.03 5.75 6.89
N ALA A 225 -22.20 4.42 6.95
CA ALA A 225 -21.59 3.60 8.00
C ALA A 225 -20.06 3.60 7.90
N PHE A 226 -19.51 3.58 6.68
CA PHE A 226 -18.06 3.69 6.46
C PHE A 226 -17.53 5.08 6.86
N ARG A 227 -18.24 6.15 6.50
CA ARG A 227 -17.87 7.54 6.79
C ARG A 227 -18.00 7.94 8.26
N ARG A 228 -18.69 7.15 9.10
CA ARG A 228 -18.69 7.34 10.56
C ARG A 228 -17.32 7.07 11.20
N HIS A 229 -16.44 6.39 10.47
CA HIS A 229 -15.05 6.22 10.84
C HIS A 229 -14.17 7.19 10.06
N GLY A 230 -13.02 7.55 10.63
CA GLY A 230 -12.06 8.41 9.96
C GLY A 230 -12.36 9.90 10.16
N THR A 231 -11.68 10.74 9.39
CA THR A 231 -11.96 12.18 9.29
C THR A 231 -12.81 12.49 8.07
N ASP A 232 -13.38 13.69 7.98
CA ASP A 232 -14.28 14.09 6.88
C ASP A 232 -13.66 13.90 5.47
N LYS A 233 -12.35 14.18 5.35
CA LYS A 233 -11.58 14.07 4.10
C LYS A 233 -10.87 12.72 3.94
N SER A 234 -10.75 11.96 5.03
CA SER A 234 -10.11 10.65 5.08
C SER A 234 -11.02 9.66 5.82
N PRO A 235 -12.16 9.27 5.23
CA PRO A 235 -13.11 8.39 5.88
C PRO A 235 -12.61 6.94 5.94
N GLY A 236 -13.23 6.19 6.85
CA GLY A 236 -12.98 4.78 7.08
C GLY A 236 -11.86 4.47 8.05
N THR A 237 -11.65 3.17 8.27
CA THR A 237 -10.50 2.64 8.98
C THR A 237 -9.31 2.45 8.04
N LYS A 238 -8.15 2.29 8.65
CA LYS A 238 -6.87 1.95 8.01
C LYS A 238 -6.14 0.95 8.90
N ILE A 239 -5.49 -0.03 8.28
CA ILE A 239 -4.53 -0.88 9.00
C ILE A 239 -3.18 -0.14 9.03
N PHE A 240 -2.74 0.24 10.23
CA PHE A 240 -1.43 0.81 10.51
C PHE A 240 -0.45 -0.31 10.83
N SER A 241 0.60 -0.47 10.02
CA SER A 241 1.68 -1.42 10.28
C SER A 241 2.74 -0.73 11.14
N LEU A 242 2.71 -0.96 12.45
CA LEU A 242 3.63 -0.36 13.41
C LEU A 242 4.86 -1.23 13.61
N SER A 243 6.06 -0.68 13.42
CA SER A 243 7.33 -1.39 13.59
C SER A 243 8.45 -0.47 14.09
N GLY A 244 9.67 -1.00 14.20
CA GLY A 244 10.82 -0.27 14.72
C GLY A 244 10.96 -0.39 16.24
N ARG A 245 11.27 0.72 16.90
CA ARG A 245 11.64 0.79 18.32
C ARG A 245 10.42 0.90 19.26
N VAL A 246 9.44 0.02 19.10
CA VAL A 246 8.23 -0.05 19.95
C VAL A 246 8.12 -1.38 20.71
N ASN A 247 7.46 -1.39 21.86
CA ASN A 247 7.29 -2.60 22.68
C ASN A 247 6.37 -3.64 22.01
N LYS A 248 5.35 -3.18 21.29
CA LYS A 248 4.36 -4.04 20.64
C LYS A 248 4.21 -3.70 19.16
N PRO A 249 5.13 -4.13 18.29
CA PRO A 249 4.97 -3.98 16.85
C PRO A 249 3.82 -4.88 16.35
N GLY A 250 3.20 -4.50 15.25
CA GLY A 250 2.09 -5.24 14.65
C GLY A 250 1.17 -4.38 13.80
N ASN A 251 0.13 -5.02 13.26
CA ASN A 251 -0.92 -4.32 12.54
C ASN A 251 -2.04 -3.89 13.48
N TYR A 252 -2.46 -2.64 13.36
CA TYR A 252 -3.54 -2.05 14.14
C TYR A 252 -4.57 -1.44 13.20
N GLU A 253 -5.77 -2.00 13.17
CA GLU A 253 -6.88 -1.36 12.47
C GLU A 253 -7.45 -0.25 13.36
N LEU A 254 -7.29 1.00 12.90
CA LEU A 254 -7.68 2.22 13.61
C LEU A 254 -8.40 3.16 12.64
N PRO A 255 -9.29 4.06 13.11
CA PRO A 255 -9.87 5.08 12.24
C PRO A 255 -8.76 6.03 11.77
N LEU A 256 -8.84 6.47 10.51
CA LEU A 256 -7.98 7.56 10.05
C LEU A 256 -8.18 8.81 10.92
N GLY A 257 -7.10 9.51 11.22
CA GLY A 257 -7.09 10.60 12.19
C GLY A 257 -6.73 10.18 13.63
N THR A 258 -6.55 8.89 13.91
CA THR A 258 -5.84 8.46 15.13
C THR A 258 -4.45 9.07 15.16
N THR A 259 -3.99 9.62 16.28
CA THR A 259 -2.71 10.32 16.34
C THR A 259 -1.53 9.36 16.40
N PHE A 260 -0.33 9.82 16.01
CA PHE A 260 0.90 9.04 16.19
C PHE A 260 1.11 8.66 17.66
N ARG A 261 0.84 9.57 18.61
CA ARG A 261 0.93 9.31 20.05
C ARG A 261 0.05 8.15 20.48
N GLU A 262 -1.20 8.12 20.03
CA GLU A 262 -2.11 7.03 20.35
C GLU A 262 -1.59 5.70 19.79
N LEU A 263 -1.19 5.67 18.52
CA LEU A 263 -0.63 4.45 17.92
C LEU A 263 0.61 3.96 18.68
N ILE A 264 1.54 4.84 19.03
CA ILE A 264 2.81 4.48 19.66
C ILE A 264 2.62 4.05 21.12
N TYR A 265 1.96 4.88 21.92
CA TYR A 265 1.95 4.70 23.37
C TYR A 265 0.77 3.88 23.88
N LYS A 266 -0.40 3.98 23.24
CA LYS A 266 -1.57 3.20 23.65
C LYS A 266 -1.59 1.83 22.99
N HIS A 267 -1.34 1.76 21.68
CA HIS A 267 -1.38 0.50 20.93
C HIS A 267 -0.03 -0.22 20.88
N GLY A 268 1.05 0.52 20.61
CA GLY A 268 2.42 0.02 20.59
C GLY A 268 3.07 -0.17 21.96
N GLU A 269 2.37 0.18 23.04
CA GLU A 269 2.82 0.07 24.44
C GLU A 269 4.13 0.82 24.72
N GLY A 270 4.40 1.90 23.97
CA GLY A 270 5.55 2.78 24.15
C GLY A 270 6.83 2.29 23.47
N ILE A 271 7.95 2.95 23.81
CA ILE A 271 9.27 2.72 23.21
C ILE A 271 10.03 1.63 23.97
N ILE A 272 10.81 0.83 23.25
CA ILE A 272 11.66 -0.22 23.83
C ILE A 272 12.54 0.36 24.93
N ASN A 273 12.57 -0.31 26.09
CA ASN A 273 13.34 0.10 27.27
C ASN A 273 13.03 1.50 27.82
N GLY A 274 11.90 2.11 27.44
CA GLY A 274 11.56 3.48 27.86
C GLY A 274 12.48 4.54 27.25
N ALA A 275 13.13 4.22 26.13
CA ALA A 275 14.00 5.16 25.41
C ALA A 275 13.21 6.35 24.85
N THR A 276 13.92 7.42 24.51
CA THR A 276 13.36 8.66 23.95
C THR A 276 13.12 8.51 22.45
N ILE A 277 11.87 8.68 22.02
CA ILE A 277 11.56 8.71 20.59
C ILE A 277 12.32 9.86 19.89
N LYS A 278 12.97 9.55 18.76
CA LYS A 278 13.77 10.48 17.96
C LYS A 278 13.04 10.91 16.70
N ALA A 279 12.48 9.95 15.96
CA ALA A 279 11.86 10.23 14.67
C ALA A 279 10.79 9.19 14.30
N ILE A 280 9.92 9.59 13.37
CA ILE A 280 8.81 8.81 12.84
C ILE A 280 8.94 8.73 11.32
N MET A 281 8.84 7.53 10.77
CA MET A 281 8.71 7.25 9.33
C MET A 281 7.28 6.78 9.06
N PRO A 282 6.36 7.65 8.60
CA PRO A 282 4.94 7.32 8.52
C PRO A 282 4.54 6.41 7.35
N ALA A 283 5.42 6.23 6.36
CA ALA A 283 5.15 5.50 5.12
C ALA A 283 6.31 4.60 4.69
N GLY A 284 6.91 3.88 5.65
CA GLY A 284 7.97 2.92 5.37
C GLY A 284 9.27 3.59 4.97
N ALA A 285 10.08 2.90 4.17
CA ALA A 285 11.33 3.44 3.63
C ALA A 285 11.11 4.63 2.69
N SER A 286 9.94 4.70 2.06
CA SER A 286 9.50 5.75 1.13
C SER A 286 8.99 7.01 1.81
N SER A 287 9.40 7.27 3.05
CA SER A 287 8.91 8.39 3.85
C SER A 287 9.99 9.42 4.20
N THR A 288 9.54 10.65 4.43
CA THR A 288 10.32 11.69 5.10
C THR A 288 10.49 11.32 6.57
N LEU A 289 11.69 11.53 7.13
CA LEU A 289 11.96 11.40 8.56
C LEU A 289 11.37 12.60 9.31
N ILE A 290 10.31 12.36 10.09
CA ILE A 290 9.65 13.39 10.89
C ILE A 290 10.28 13.41 12.29
N PRO A 291 10.84 14.54 12.78
CA PRO A 291 11.26 14.66 14.17
C PRO A 291 10.09 14.46 15.13
N ALA A 292 10.28 13.64 16.16
CA ALA A 292 9.24 13.27 17.12
C ALA A 292 8.93 14.40 18.15
N THR A 293 8.58 15.58 17.65
CA THR A 293 8.10 16.71 18.45
C THR A 293 6.69 16.45 18.98
N GLU A 294 6.27 17.19 20.01
CA GLU A 294 4.88 17.11 20.52
C GLU A 294 3.85 17.33 19.42
N THR A 295 4.06 18.32 18.54
CA THR A 295 3.20 18.56 17.38
C THR A 295 3.12 17.35 16.46
N ALA A 296 4.25 16.70 16.16
CA ALA A 296 4.28 15.51 15.33
C ALA A 296 3.55 14.33 16.01
N LEU A 297 3.76 14.13 17.30
CA LEU A 297 3.09 13.07 18.07
C LEU A 297 1.58 13.25 18.13
N ASP A 298 1.10 14.49 18.28
CA ASP A 298 -0.33 14.81 18.34
C ASP A 298 -0.98 15.01 16.96
N THR A 299 -0.21 14.88 15.88
CA THR A 299 -0.76 14.99 14.53
C THR A 299 -1.67 13.79 14.23
N PRO A 300 -2.92 14.01 13.79
CA PRO A 300 -3.81 12.97 13.29
C PRO A 300 -3.19 12.25 12.08
N MET A 301 -3.15 10.92 12.11
CA MET A 301 -2.68 10.14 10.95
C MET A 301 -3.80 10.01 9.91
N ASP A 302 -3.93 11.04 9.09
CA ASP A 302 -4.71 11.02 7.86
C ASP A 302 -3.91 11.56 6.67
N TYR A 303 -4.48 11.51 5.47
CA TYR A 303 -3.74 11.89 4.26
C TYR A 303 -3.41 13.39 4.20
N GLU A 304 -4.21 14.24 4.86
CA GLU A 304 -4.06 15.68 4.83
C GLU A 304 -3.06 16.17 5.88
N ALA A 305 -3.27 15.77 7.14
CA ALA A 305 -2.48 16.20 8.27
C ALA A 305 -1.05 15.66 8.22
N THR A 306 -0.86 14.40 7.79
CA THR A 306 0.49 13.84 7.61
C THR A 306 1.23 14.58 6.49
N SER A 307 0.53 14.91 5.38
CA SER A 307 1.13 15.69 4.29
C SER A 307 1.56 17.09 4.73
N ALA A 308 0.85 17.70 5.69
CA ALA A 308 1.22 18.99 6.27
C ALA A 308 2.52 18.93 7.10
N LEU A 309 2.91 17.73 7.58
CA LEU A 309 4.22 17.49 8.19
C LEU A 309 5.34 17.23 7.15
N GLY A 310 5.04 17.35 5.85
CA GLY A 310 6.02 17.14 4.78
C GLY A 310 6.30 15.67 4.47
N SER A 311 5.39 14.76 4.85
CA SER A 311 5.52 13.32 4.56
C SER A 311 4.18 12.75 4.06
N PRO A 312 4.17 11.83 3.08
CA PRO A 312 2.95 11.09 2.79
C PRO A 312 2.62 10.12 3.93
N LEU A 313 1.33 9.82 4.15
CA LEU A 313 0.93 8.70 5.01
C LEU A 313 1.17 7.34 4.33
N GLY A 314 1.21 7.31 2.99
CA GLY A 314 1.52 6.11 2.21
C GLY A 314 0.62 4.92 2.56
N SER A 315 1.23 3.73 2.67
CA SER A 315 0.54 2.50 3.07
C SER A 315 0.22 2.44 4.57
N ALA A 316 0.52 3.51 5.33
CA ALA A 316 0.47 3.59 6.80
C ALA A 316 1.41 2.59 7.49
N SER A 317 2.59 2.38 6.91
CA SER A 317 3.71 1.66 7.53
C SER A 317 4.51 2.61 8.41
N VAL A 318 4.19 2.61 9.71
CA VAL A 318 4.78 3.52 10.69
C VAL A 318 5.99 2.84 11.34
N ILE A 319 7.20 3.32 11.02
CA ILE A 319 8.45 2.87 11.64
C ILE A 319 8.90 3.91 12.67
N ILE A 320 9.07 3.47 13.91
CA ILE A 320 9.48 4.33 15.03
C ILE A 320 10.97 4.19 15.29
N LEU A 321 11.65 5.32 15.48
CA LEU A 321 13.08 5.42 15.73
C LEU A 321 13.30 6.08 17.10
N ASP A 322 14.17 5.50 17.94
CA ASP A 322 14.59 6.06 19.23
C ASP A 322 15.97 6.74 19.12
N GLU A 323 16.47 7.29 20.22
CA GLU A 323 17.76 7.96 20.29
C GLU A 323 18.96 7.03 20.02
N THR A 324 18.77 5.72 20.08
CA THR A 324 19.83 4.73 19.79
C THR A 324 20.07 4.55 18.29
N VAL A 325 19.14 5.02 17.45
CA VAL A 325 19.25 4.93 15.99
C VAL A 325 20.06 6.09 15.45
N ASN A 326 21.18 5.78 14.81
CA ASN A 326 21.95 6.72 14.02
C ASN A 326 21.33 6.84 12.60
N ILE A 327 20.92 8.06 12.25
CA ILE A 327 20.14 8.39 11.06
C ILE A 327 20.99 8.30 9.79
N SER A 328 22.30 8.58 9.83
CA SER A 328 23.16 8.39 8.64
C SER A 328 23.19 6.93 8.21
N ARG A 329 23.21 5.99 9.18
CA ARG A 329 23.16 4.54 8.91
C ARG A 329 21.81 4.11 8.35
N LEU A 330 20.72 4.66 8.87
CA LEU A 330 19.38 4.42 8.36
C LEU A 330 19.27 4.91 6.90
N VAL A 331 19.70 6.14 6.63
CA VAL A 331 19.69 6.73 5.28
C VAL A 331 20.56 5.92 4.31
N ASN A 332 21.73 5.45 4.76
CA ASN A 332 22.54 4.54 3.97
C ASN A 332 21.76 3.27 3.59
N SER A 333 21.03 2.68 4.53
CA SER A 333 20.24 1.46 4.29
C SER A 333 19.08 1.71 3.31
N THR A 334 18.34 2.82 3.45
CA THR A 334 17.24 3.17 2.54
C THR A 334 17.75 3.48 1.13
N VAL A 335 18.88 4.19 0.99
CA VAL A 335 19.49 4.48 -0.31
C VAL A 335 19.93 3.19 -1.01
N HIS A 336 20.51 2.23 -0.27
CA HIS A 336 20.89 0.93 -0.83
C HIS A 336 19.67 0.11 -1.28
N PHE A 337 18.57 0.16 -0.51
CA PHE A 337 17.31 -0.44 -0.90
C PHE A 337 16.80 0.15 -2.23
N PHE A 338 16.65 1.47 -2.34
CA PHE A 338 16.14 2.07 -3.58
C PHE A 338 17.10 1.95 -4.77
N LYS A 339 18.41 1.87 -4.54
CA LYS A 339 19.38 1.52 -5.58
C LYS A 339 19.15 0.10 -6.09
N HIS A 340 18.98 -0.87 -5.19
CA HIS A 340 18.70 -2.26 -5.53
C HIS A 340 17.41 -2.37 -6.35
N GLU A 341 16.40 -1.60 -5.98
CA GLU A 341 15.05 -1.66 -6.56
C GLU A 341 14.81 -0.71 -7.74
N SER A 342 15.83 0.03 -8.17
CA SER A 342 15.73 0.88 -9.35
C SER A 342 15.53 0.04 -10.60
N CYS A 343 14.44 0.26 -11.35
CA CYS A 343 14.23 -0.42 -12.64
C CYS A 343 15.19 0.01 -13.76
N GLY A 344 16.04 1.01 -13.51
CA GLY A 344 17.07 1.47 -14.44
C GLY A 344 16.59 2.37 -15.59
N LYS A 345 15.29 2.68 -15.70
CA LYS A 345 14.74 3.44 -16.83
C LYS A 345 15.14 4.92 -16.87
N CYS A 346 15.11 5.60 -15.72
CA CYS A 346 15.45 7.03 -15.63
C CYS A 346 16.91 7.21 -15.23
N THR A 347 17.69 7.97 -16.01
CA THR A 347 19.05 8.37 -15.64
C THR A 347 19.15 8.98 -14.24
N PRO A 348 18.32 9.96 -13.82
CA PRO A 348 18.42 10.51 -12.46
C PRO A 348 18.20 9.46 -11.37
N CYS A 349 17.28 8.51 -11.55
CA CYS A 349 17.08 7.44 -10.60
C CYS A 349 18.24 6.44 -10.59
N ARG A 350 18.59 5.88 -11.76
CA ARG A 350 19.62 4.85 -11.91
C ARG A 350 20.99 5.33 -11.46
N GLU A 351 21.43 6.48 -11.96
CA GLU A 351 22.74 7.03 -11.65
C GLU A 351 22.73 7.77 -10.30
N GLY A 352 21.65 8.47 -9.97
CA GLY A 352 21.56 9.24 -8.72
C GLY A 352 21.57 8.35 -7.48
N THR A 353 20.78 7.28 -7.46
CA THR A 353 20.82 6.30 -6.35
C THR A 353 22.19 5.60 -6.24
N TYR A 354 22.84 5.33 -7.37
CA TYR A 354 24.21 4.81 -7.39
C TYR A 354 25.19 5.79 -6.71
N TRP A 355 25.18 7.06 -7.09
CA TRP A 355 26.04 8.09 -6.48
C TRP A 355 25.74 8.29 -4.99
N MET A 356 24.46 8.40 -4.61
CA MET A 356 24.07 8.51 -3.21
C MET A 356 24.56 7.30 -2.40
N SER A 357 24.49 6.07 -2.95
CA SER A 357 24.95 4.86 -2.24
C SER A 357 26.44 4.88 -1.93
N HIS A 358 27.26 5.42 -2.83
CA HIS A 358 28.70 5.56 -2.61
C HIS A 358 29.03 6.65 -1.58
N ILE A 359 28.32 7.78 -1.64
CA ILE A 359 28.51 8.86 -0.68
C ILE A 359 28.11 8.40 0.72
N THR A 360 26.92 7.81 0.87
CA THR A 360 26.44 7.28 2.15
C THR A 360 27.30 6.15 2.69
N SER A 361 27.84 5.27 1.84
CA SER A 361 28.82 4.25 2.26
C SER A 361 30.11 4.86 2.79
N ARG A 362 30.61 5.94 2.17
CA ARG A 362 31.81 6.65 2.65
C ARG A 362 31.57 7.28 4.02
N ILE A 363 30.41 7.90 4.22
CA ILE A 363 29.97 8.43 5.51
C ILE A 363 29.95 7.31 6.55
N GLU A 364 29.30 6.18 6.26
CA GLU A 364 29.25 5.07 7.22
C GLU A 364 30.60 4.43 7.54
N SER A 365 31.55 4.48 6.60
CA SER A 365 32.90 3.98 6.80
C SER A 365 33.86 4.93 7.54
N GLY A 366 33.41 6.12 7.93
CA GLY A 366 34.27 7.13 8.60
C GLY A 366 35.28 7.80 7.69
N LYS A 367 35.05 7.79 6.36
CA LYS A 367 35.98 8.30 5.33
C LYS A 367 35.41 9.50 4.57
N ALA A 368 34.28 10.02 5.02
CA ALA A 368 33.63 11.15 4.38
C ALA A 368 34.21 12.47 4.88
N LYS A 369 34.31 13.42 3.95
CA LYS A 369 34.61 14.82 4.27
C LYS A 369 33.30 15.62 4.32
N LYS A 370 33.37 16.84 4.85
CA LYS A 370 32.19 17.73 4.95
C LYS A 370 31.55 17.97 3.58
N GLU A 371 32.38 18.08 2.54
CA GLU A 371 31.97 18.26 1.15
C GLU A 371 31.17 17.06 0.62
N ASP A 372 31.38 15.85 1.15
CA ASP A 372 30.61 14.68 0.75
C ASP A 372 29.16 14.77 1.24
N ILE A 373 28.93 15.33 2.43
CA ILE A 373 27.57 15.54 2.95
C ILE A 373 26.84 16.60 2.11
N ASP A 374 27.54 17.66 1.72
CA ASP A 374 26.95 18.69 0.87
C ASP A 374 26.70 18.17 -0.55
N LEU A 375 27.61 17.34 -1.08
CA LEU A 375 27.42 16.63 -2.35
C LEU A 375 26.22 15.69 -2.31
N LEU A 376 26.01 14.96 -1.21
CA LEU A 376 24.83 14.09 -1.04
C LEU A 376 23.53 14.86 -1.24
N LYS A 377 23.44 16.05 -0.62
CA LYS A 377 22.28 16.94 -0.77
C LYS A 377 22.11 17.40 -2.22
N VAL A 378 23.20 17.75 -2.90
CA VAL A 378 23.16 18.19 -4.30
C VAL A 378 22.66 17.06 -5.20
N VAL A 379 23.18 15.84 -5.06
CA VAL A 379 22.75 14.68 -5.85
C VAL A 379 21.25 14.41 -5.64
N ALA A 380 20.80 14.35 -4.38
CA ALA A 380 19.39 14.14 -4.06
C ALA A 380 18.48 15.21 -4.67
N SER A 381 18.86 16.49 -4.55
CA SER A 381 18.11 17.62 -5.11
C SER A 381 18.03 17.57 -6.64
N GLN A 382 19.06 17.02 -7.31
CA GLN A 382 19.07 16.90 -8.77
C GLN A 382 18.14 15.78 -9.29
N MET A 383 17.73 14.83 -8.45
CA MET A 383 16.79 13.77 -8.82
C MET A 383 15.33 14.18 -8.70
N GLN A 384 15.05 15.14 -7.80
CA GLN A 384 13.71 15.61 -7.46
C GLN A 384 12.93 16.10 -8.68
N ASN A 385 11.70 15.61 -8.85
CA ASN A 385 10.77 15.86 -9.93
C ASN A 385 11.29 15.54 -11.34
N LYS A 386 12.32 14.69 -11.47
CA LYS A 386 12.93 14.32 -12.77
C LYS A 386 12.83 12.84 -13.11
N CYS A 387 12.08 12.07 -12.33
CA CYS A 387 11.89 10.64 -12.53
C CYS A 387 10.48 10.33 -13.06
N LEU A 388 10.36 9.26 -13.84
CA LEU A 388 9.10 8.81 -14.44
C LEU A 388 8.09 8.31 -13.38
N CYS A 389 8.60 7.68 -12.33
CA CYS A 389 7.80 7.10 -11.25
C CYS A 389 8.27 7.61 -9.89
N ALA A 390 7.43 7.38 -8.87
CA ALA A 390 7.64 7.90 -7.53
C ALA A 390 8.85 7.30 -6.80
N LEU A 391 9.41 6.16 -7.24
CA LEU A 391 10.63 5.59 -6.66
C LEU A 391 11.78 6.61 -6.62
N GLY A 392 11.90 7.45 -7.67
CA GLY A 392 12.89 8.52 -7.70
C GLY A 392 12.74 9.50 -6.53
N GLU A 393 11.50 9.93 -6.24
CA GLU A 393 11.20 10.79 -5.08
C GLU A 393 11.43 10.07 -3.76
N PHE A 394 10.95 8.84 -3.63
CA PHE A 394 11.08 8.04 -2.41
C PHE A 394 12.55 7.83 -2.04
N SER A 395 13.41 7.63 -3.02
CA SER A 395 14.85 7.43 -2.81
C SER A 395 15.59 8.62 -2.21
N ILE A 396 15.02 9.83 -2.29
CA ILE A 396 15.63 11.06 -1.76
C ILE A 396 14.97 11.57 -0.48
N MET A 397 13.76 11.12 -0.13
CA MET A 397 13.01 11.65 1.02
C MET A 397 13.77 11.50 2.35
N ALA A 398 14.27 10.30 2.66
CA ALA A 398 15.06 10.04 3.86
C ALA A 398 16.40 10.79 3.86
N VAL A 399 17.03 10.97 2.68
CA VAL A 399 18.26 11.73 2.53
C VAL A 399 18.03 13.20 2.87
N MET A 400 17.05 13.83 2.23
CA MET A 400 16.77 15.26 2.38
C MET A 400 16.35 15.61 3.81
N SER A 401 15.42 14.83 4.38
CA SER A 401 14.95 15.03 5.76
C SER A 401 16.00 14.66 6.81
N GLY A 402 16.78 13.60 6.57
CA GLY A 402 17.91 13.21 7.42
C GLY A 402 18.92 14.33 7.55
N LEU A 403 19.32 14.92 6.43
CA LEU A 403 20.26 16.06 6.41
C LEU A 403 19.67 17.33 7.00
N GLN A 404 18.35 17.55 6.85
CA GLN A 404 17.68 18.74 7.37
C GLN A 404 17.54 18.72 8.89
N HIS A 405 17.13 17.58 9.45
CA HIS A 405 16.72 17.50 10.86
C HIS A 405 17.74 16.78 11.74
N PHE A 406 18.60 15.94 11.16
CA PHE A 406 19.50 15.05 11.91
C PHE A 406 20.95 15.17 11.41
N ARG A 407 21.36 16.35 10.95
CA ARG A 407 22.72 16.62 10.42
C ARG A 407 23.84 16.15 11.36
N ALA A 408 23.63 16.28 12.67
CA ALA A 408 24.60 15.84 13.69
C ALA A 408 24.99 14.35 13.56
N ASP A 409 24.06 13.49 13.14
CA ASP A 409 24.35 12.05 12.96
C ASP A 409 25.29 11.78 11.77
N PHE A 410 25.29 12.67 10.78
CA PHE A 410 26.18 12.61 9.62
C PHE A 410 27.54 13.21 9.95
N ASP A 411 27.54 14.38 10.60
CA ASP A 411 28.78 15.08 10.97
C ASP A 411 29.61 14.25 11.98
N ALA A 412 28.96 13.47 12.85
CA ALA A 412 29.62 12.55 13.79
C ALA A 412 30.39 11.39 13.11
N ARG A 413 30.25 11.22 11.78
CA ARG A 413 30.93 10.18 10.99
C ARG A 413 31.99 10.74 10.03
N LEU A 414 32.29 12.03 10.13
CA LEU A 414 33.35 12.64 9.32
C LEU A 414 34.73 12.09 9.70
N GLU A 415 35.62 12.06 8.71
CA GLU A 415 37.04 11.77 8.90
C GLU A 415 37.61 12.72 9.97
N SER A 416 38.32 12.17 10.96
CA SER A 416 38.96 12.93 12.04
C SER A 416 40.25 13.60 11.61
#